data_AF-A0A699XB20-F1
#
_entry.id   AF-A0A699XB20-F1
#
_cell.length_a   1.000
_cell.length_b   1.000
_cell.length_c   1.000
_cell.angle_alpha   90.00
_cell.angle_beta   90.00
_cell.angle_gamma   90.00
#
_symmetry.space_group_name_H-M   'P 1'
#
loop_
_entity.id
_entity.type
_entity.pdbx_description
1 polymer ?
#
loop_
_entity_poly.entity_id
_entity_poly.type
_entity_poly.pdbx_seq_one_letter_code
_entity_poly.pdbx_strand_id
1 'polypeptide(L)'
;DMEEMDIKWNMALLSMRADKFWKKTCKKINIQGSDIEGFDKSKVECFNCHKMGHFAREYMAPRSQNRGRRDNFRQESKAEEQAPKALMAI
;
A
#
# COMPACT_ATOMS: atom_id res chain seq x y z
N ASP A 1 -16.51 -7.66 -30.04
CA ASP A 1 -16.54 -6.66 -28.96
C ASP A 1 -15.19 -5.97 -28.78
N MET A 2 -15.19 -4.66 -28.62
CA MET A 2 -13.96 -3.88 -28.36
C MET A 2 -13.31 -4.30 -27.04
N GLU A 3 -14.11 -4.63 -26.02
CA GLU A 3 -13.64 -5.10 -24.70
C GLU A 3 -12.85 -6.41 -24.80
N GLU A 4 -13.29 -7.35 -25.63
CA GLU A 4 -12.60 -8.62 -25.82
C GLU A 4 -11.22 -8.41 -26.47
N MET A 5 -11.12 -7.45 -27.40
CA MET A 5 -9.86 -7.10 -28.03
C MET A 5 -8.89 -6.46 -27.04
N ASP A 6 -9.37 -5.52 -26.22
CA ASP A 6 -8.58 -4.87 -25.18
C ASP A 6 -8.07 -5.86 -24.13
N ILE A 7 -8.92 -6.81 -23.71
CA ILE A 7 -8.53 -7.89 -22.79
C ILE A 7 -7.42 -8.75 -23.41
N LYS A 8 -7.57 -9.14 -24.68
CA LYS A 8 -6.55 -9.92 -25.41
C LYS A 8 -5.21 -9.18 -25.51
N TRP A 9 -5.24 -7.88 -25.84
CA TRP A 9 -4.03 -7.05 -25.90
C TRP A 9 -3.35 -6.93 -24.54
N ASN A 10 -4.12 -6.71 -23.48
CA ASN A 10 -3.58 -6.64 -22.11
C ASN A 10 -2.94 -7.97 -21.68
N MET A 11 -3.59 -9.11 -21.98
CA MET A 11 -3.03 -10.43 -21.68
C MET A 11 -1.74 -10.71 -22.45
N ALA A 12 -1.67 -10.34 -23.74
CA ALA A 12 -0.46 -10.46 -24.54
C ALA A 12 0.69 -9.63 -23.94
N LEU A 13 0.42 -8.38 -23.56
CA LEU A 13 1.40 -7.50 -22.93
C LEU A 13 1.94 -8.06 -21.60
N LEU A 14 1.05 -8.59 -20.75
CA LEU A 14 1.45 -9.23 -19.50
C LEU A 14 2.32 -10.47 -19.74
N SER A 15 1.97 -11.28 -20.73
CA SER A 15 2.72 -12.49 -21.10
C SER A 15 4.14 -12.16 -21.59
N MET A 16 4.27 -11.13 -22.44
CA MET A 16 5.57 -10.64 -22.90
C MET A 16 6.46 -10.15 -21.74
N ARG A 17 5.87 -9.47 -20.74
CA ARG A 17 6.60 -9.01 -19.55
C ARG A 17 7.06 -10.18 -18.68
N ALA A 18 6.20 -11.18 -18.47
CA ALA A 18 6.53 -12.37 -17.70
C ALA A 18 7.66 -13.18 -18.36
N ASP A 19 7.63 -13.36 -19.68
CA ASP A 19 8.70 -14.03 -20.44
C ASP A 19 10.05 -13.30 -20.29
N LYS A 20 10.05 -11.97 -20.42
CA LYS A 20 11.27 -11.16 -20.24
C LYS A 20 11.83 -11.26 -18.83
N PHE A 21 10.97 -11.34 -17.82
CA PHE A 21 11.39 -11.54 -16.43
C PHE A 21 11.98 -12.94 -16.21
N TRP A 22 11.32 -13.99 -16.72
CA TRP A 22 11.80 -15.36 -16.67
C TRP A 22 13.17 -15.49 -17.32
N LYS A 23 13.36 -14.97 -18.54
CA LYS A 23 14.66 -15.02 -19.24
C LYS A 23 15.80 -14.35 -18.49
N LYS A 24 15.52 -13.33 -17.68
CA LYS A 24 16.54 -12.60 -16.91
C LYS A 24 16.87 -13.26 -15.58
N THR A 25 15.89 -13.86 -14.92
CA THR A 25 16.01 -14.29 -13.52
C THR A 25 15.92 -15.81 -13.35
N CYS A 26 15.45 -16.52 -14.37
CA CYS A 26 15.06 -17.94 -14.33
C CYS A 26 14.09 -18.26 -13.19
N LYS A 27 13.29 -17.27 -12.73
CA LYS A 27 12.29 -17.43 -11.65
C LYS A 27 10.87 -17.33 -12.20
N LYS A 28 10.06 -18.35 -11.93
CA LYS A 28 8.71 -18.48 -12.50
C LYS A 28 7.78 -17.62 -11.65
N ILE A 29 7.05 -16.72 -12.31
CA ILE A 29 5.99 -15.95 -11.65
C ILE A 29 4.80 -16.90 -11.50
N ASN A 30 4.39 -17.15 -10.26
CA ASN A 30 3.16 -17.87 -9.94
C ASN A 30 2.20 -16.83 -9.36
N ILE A 31 1.09 -16.59 -10.02
CA ILE A 31 0.02 -15.70 -9.55
C ILE A 31 -1.16 -16.61 -9.27
N GLN A 32 -1.43 -16.88 -7.99
CA GLN A 32 -2.65 -17.56 -7.57
C GLN A 32 -3.82 -16.58 -7.58
N GLY A 33 -5.05 -17.09 -7.73
CA GLY A 33 -6.25 -16.25 -7.68
C GLY A 33 -6.41 -15.49 -6.35
N SER A 34 -5.82 -16.01 -5.26
CA SER A 34 -5.73 -15.33 -3.96
C SER A 34 -4.73 -14.19 -3.94
N ASP A 35 -3.72 -14.16 -4.82
CA ASP A 35 -2.76 -13.05 -4.89
C ASP A 35 -3.40 -11.78 -5.48
N ILE A 36 -4.59 -11.92 -6.08
CA ILE A 36 -5.43 -10.83 -6.60
C ILE A 36 -6.30 -10.24 -5.49
N GLU A 37 -6.32 -10.83 -4.29
CA GLU A 37 -7.01 -10.26 -3.13
C GLU A 37 -6.49 -8.83 -2.91
N GLY A 38 -7.41 -7.86 -3.04
CA GLY A 38 -7.08 -6.45 -3.19
C GLY A 38 -6.13 -6.01 -2.08
N PHE A 39 -4.93 -5.60 -2.47
CA PHE A 39 -3.92 -5.13 -1.55
C PHE A 39 -4.53 -4.11 -0.57
N ASP A 40 -4.45 -4.42 0.73
CA ASP A 40 -5.06 -3.61 1.79
C ASP A 40 -4.35 -2.24 1.89
N LYS A 41 -4.91 -1.27 1.16
CA LYS A 41 -4.37 0.10 1.11
C LYS A 41 -4.45 0.81 2.46
N SER A 42 -5.30 0.36 3.40
CA SER A 42 -5.45 1.03 4.70
C SER A 42 -4.16 1.05 5.50
N LYS A 43 -3.22 0.14 5.21
CA LYS A 43 -1.89 0.04 5.84
C LYS A 43 -0.79 0.77 5.08
N VAL A 44 -1.11 1.35 3.92
CA VAL A 44 -0.15 2.07 3.07
C VAL A 44 -0.10 3.52 3.49
N GLU A 45 1.07 4.02 3.87
CA GLU A 45 1.30 5.44 4.11
C GLU A 45 1.73 6.14 2.81
N CYS A 46 1.08 7.25 2.48
CA CYS A 46 1.47 8.11 1.38
C CYS A 46 2.72 8.93 1.75
N PHE A 47 3.84 8.71 1.06
CA PHE A 47 5.09 9.44 1.29
C PHE A 47 5.00 10.97 1.15
N ASN A 48 4.06 11.49 0.35
CA ASN A 48 3.94 12.93 0.10
C ASN A 48 3.14 13.67 1.18
N CYS A 49 2.15 13.01 1.82
CA CYS A 49 1.25 13.65 2.79
C CYS A 49 1.17 12.94 4.14
N HIS A 50 1.88 11.83 4.31
CA HIS A 50 1.94 11.02 5.53
C HIS A 50 0.56 10.57 6.05
N LYS A 51 -0.39 10.36 5.14
CA LYS A 51 -1.71 9.79 5.46
C LYS A 51 -1.82 8.37 4.94
N MET A 52 -2.48 7.52 5.72
CA MET A 52 -2.78 6.13 5.34
C MET A 52 -3.82 6.05 4.21
N GLY A 53 -3.90 4.90 3.54
CA GLY A 53 -4.99 4.57 2.61
C GLY A 53 -4.70 4.77 1.13
N HIS A 54 -3.55 5.36 0.75
CA HIS A 54 -3.25 5.63 -0.66
C HIS A 54 -1.75 5.71 -0.96
N PHE A 55 -1.39 5.49 -2.22
CA PHE A 55 -0.01 5.65 -2.68
C PHE A 55 0.32 7.11 -3.00
N ALA A 56 1.59 7.48 -2.88
CA ALA A 56 2.08 8.80 -3.28
C ALA A 56 1.77 9.16 -4.75
N ARG A 57 1.62 8.17 -5.63
CA ARG A 57 1.21 8.37 -7.03
C ARG A 57 -0.26 8.75 -7.21
N GLU A 58 -1.11 8.38 -6.26
CA GLU A 58 -2.53 8.73 -6.25
C GLU A 58 -2.75 10.11 -5.62
N TYR A 59 -1.72 10.68 -4.98
CA TYR A 59 -1.78 12.02 -4.39
C TYR A 59 -1.80 13.10 -5.49
N MET A 60 -3.01 13.49 -5.88
CA MET A 60 -3.27 14.69 -6.65
C MET A 60 -3.16 15.90 -5.72
N ALA A 61 -1.95 16.44 -5.57
CA ALA A 61 -1.74 17.66 -4.80
C ALA A 61 -2.60 18.81 -5.38
N PRO A 62 -3.34 19.58 -4.57
CA PRO A 62 -3.93 20.82 -5.04
C PRO A 62 -2.81 21.70 -5.59
N ARG A 63 -2.90 22.09 -6.88
CA ARG A 63 -1.94 23.03 -7.48
C ARG A 63 -2.03 24.34 -6.70
N SER A 64 -1.07 24.54 -5.80
CA SER A 64 -0.68 25.78 -5.14
C SER A 64 -1.82 26.64 -4.56
N GLN A 65 -2.12 26.45 -3.29
CA GLN A 65 -2.47 27.54 -2.35
C GLN A 65 -2.05 27.07 -0.95
N ASN A 66 -1.18 27.85 -0.28
CA ASN A 66 -0.59 27.60 1.04
C ASN A 66 0.54 26.56 1.16
N ARG A 67 1.75 27.00 0.78
CA ARG A 67 2.96 26.69 1.56
C ARG A 67 2.82 27.31 2.95
N GLY A 68 2.11 26.64 3.87
CA GLY A 68 1.97 27.15 5.23
C GLY A 68 0.84 26.51 6.00
N ARG A 69 1.04 25.28 6.49
CA ARG A 69 0.41 24.83 7.74
C ARG A 69 1.14 23.63 8.29
N ARG A 70 2.21 23.94 9.00
CA ARG A 70 2.97 23.03 9.85
C ARG A 70 2.25 22.90 11.19
N ASP A 71 0.96 22.56 11.20
CA ASP A 71 0.20 22.55 12.45
C ASP A 71 -0.72 21.34 12.49
N ASN A 72 -0.32 20.35 13.30
CA ASN A 72 -1.10 19.68 14.34
C ASN A 72 -0.25 18.48 14.84
N PHE A 73 0.55 18.70 15.90
CA PHE A 73 0.30 18.13 17.24
C PHE A 73 0.47 16.59 17.26
N ARG A 74 1.55 16.01 17.79
CA ARG A 74 1.81 15.93 19.24
C ARG A 74 0.53 15.66 20.06
N GLN A 75 -0.25 14.63 19.71
CA GLN A 75 -1.35 14.11 20.51
C GLN A 75 -1.55 12.66 20.05
N GLU A 76 -1.26 11.58 20.78
CA GLU A 76 -1.25 11.36 22.22
C GLU A 76 -0.32 10.15 22.49
N SER A 77 0.79 10.35 23.20
CA SER A 77 1.48 9.25 23.85
C SER A 77 0.80 9.04 25.21
N LYS A 78 -0.15 8.11 25.29
CA LYS A 78 -0.51 7.54 26.59
C LYS A 78 0.30 6.28 26.79
N ALA A 79 1.46 6.48 27.42
CA ALA A 79 2.00 5.50 28.33
C ALA A 79 0.97 5.33 29.45
N GLU A 80 0.29 4.19 29.48
CA GLU A 80 -0.36 3.72 30.70
C GLU A 80 0.45 2.51 31.19
N GLU A 81 1.62 2.80 31.74
CA GLU A 81 2.27 1.93 32.70
C GLU A 81 1.84 2.37 34.09
N GLN A 82 0.95 1.61 34.72
CA GLN A 82 0.86 1.55 36.18
C GLN A 82 0.98 0.10 36.64
N ALA A 83 2.24 -0.24 36.92
CA ALA A 83 2.81 -1.19 37.87
C ALA A 83 2.02 -2.44 38.34
N PRO A 84 2.69 -3.60 38.44
CA PRO A 84 2.13 -4.80 39.06
C PRO A 84 2.10 -4.65 40.58
N LYS A 85 0.93 -4.85 41.21
CA LYS A 85 0.82 -5.01 42.66
C LYS A 85 0.76 -6.50 42.97
N ALA A 86 1.83 -6.99 43.60
CA ALA A 86 1.98 -8.36 44.08
C ALA A 86 1.19 -8.63 45.38
N LEU A 87 1.06 -9.94 45.66
CA LEU A 87 0.90 -10.65 46.95
C LEU A 87 -0.49 -11.22 47.34
N MET A 88 -0.51 -12.57 47.29
CA MET A 88 -0.95 -13.54 48.31
C MET A 88 -2.46 -13.69 48.63
N ALA A 89 -2.96 -14.93 48.48
CA ALA A 89 -3.94 -15.50 49.41
C ALA A 89 -3.89 -17.04 49.41
N ILE A 90 -3.43 -17.56 50.56
CA ILE A 90 -3.73 -18.82 51.30
C ILE A 90 -4.13 -20.07 50.50
#